data_AF-A0A524BJ47-F1
#
_entry.id   AF-A0A524BJ47-F1
#
_cell.length_a   1.000
_cell.length_b   1.000
_cell.length_c   1.000
_cell.angle_alpha   90.00
_cell.angle_beta   90.00
_cell.angle_gamma   90.00
#
_symmetry.space_group_name_H-M   'P 1'
#
loop_
_entity.id
_entity.type
_entity.pdbx_description
1 polymer ?
#
loop_
_entity_poly.entity_id
_entity_poly.type
_entity_poly.pdbx_seq_one_letter_code
_entity_poly.pdbx_strand_id
1 'polypeptide(L)'
;MRVWVVAGLAAGLVLAGCGSSGQSAESSAAVESASGTGAPASADECPANAPVRGLLKGRLEGDDGVFGHVYNSTGDTLWVWSQVKDSQTPCRLAQGKGASFASDSVEVESEDAAWVPPRQEAQSEGDLARKDRFWILVTGSAEATAPGVAVGLVDPLMARPDAVSIYRSPGGGTCASDNVALYTGGLSENREYRLKGNSQGSVLVKRLADSKEIAREWMPGNTDTDDWARIDLYVESIGSC
;
A
#
# COMPACT_ATOMS: atom_id res chain seq x y z
N MET A 1 34.05 24.17 48.54
CA MET A 1 34.87 23.14 49.21
C MET A 1 34.23 21.77 49.02
N ARG A 2 34.80 20.95 48.13
CA ARG A 2 35.17 19.53 48.32
C ARG A 2 35.46 18.94 46.94
N VAL A 3 36.76 18.84 46.70
CA VAL A 3 37.44 18.07 45.67
C VAL A 3 37.36 16.59 46.05
N TRP A 4 37.16 15.68 45.10
CA TRP A 4 37.89 14.41 45.01
C TRP A 4 38.10 14.03 43.55
N VAL A 5 39.34 13.66 43.26
CA VAL A 5 39.93 13.25 41.97
C VAL A 5 40.34 11.78 42.10
N VAL A 6 40.50 11.10 40.95
CA VAL A 6 41.55 10.10 40.61
C VAL A 6 41.05 8.68 40.26
N ALA A 7 41.10 8.43 38.93
CA ALA A 7 41.82 7.41 38.16
C ALA A 7 41.63 5.88 38.35
N GLY A 8 41.69 5.19 37.20
CA GLY A 8 42.01 3.76 37.07
C GLY A 8 42.34 3.40 35.61
N LEU A 9 43.62 3.48 35.27
CA LEU A 9 44.24 2.99 34.02
C LEU A 9 44.52 1.49 34.20
N ALA A 10 44.20 0.65 33.21
CA ALA A 10 44.75 -0.70 33.12
C ALA A 10 45.02 -1.08 31.66
N ALA A 11 46.31 -1.18 31.34
CA ALA A 11 46.86 -1.73 30.12
C ALA A 11 46.93 -3.26 30.22
N GLY A 12 46.74 -3.95 29.09
CA GLY A 12 46.98 -5.39 28.96
C GLY A 12 47.53 -5.70 27.56
N LEU A 13 48.85 -5.89 27.49
CA LEU A 13 49.62 -6.38 26.36
C LEU A 13 49.61 -7.91 26.37
N VAL A 14 49.40 -8.59 25.22
CA VAL A 14 49.94 -9.95 24.97
C VAL A 14 50.43 -10.04 23.52
N LEU A 15 51.61 -10.67 23.39
CA LEU A 15 52.53 -10.73 22.27
C LEU A 15 52.21 -11.76 21.16
N ALA A 16 52.63 -11.38 19.95
CA ALA A 16 53.35 -12.11 18.88
C ALA A 16 53.06 -13.59 18.55
N GLY A 17 52.81 -13.83 17.25
CA GLY A 17 53.14 -15.04 16.51
C GLY A 17 53.51 -14.66 15.07
N CYS A 18 54.63 -15.17 14.55
CA CYS A 18 55.28 -14.81 13.29
C CYS A 18 55.39 -16.02 12.35
N GLY A 19 55.30 -15.81 11.03
CA GLY A 19 55.67 -16.73 9.94
C GLY A 19 54.78 -16.48 8.70
N SER A 20 55.21 -15.71 7.68
CA SER A 20 56.08 -16.06 6.52
C SER A 20 55.53 -17.23 5.68
N SER A 21 55.33 -17.21 4.36
CA SER A 21 55.53 -16.26 3.25
C SER A 21 54.81 -16.84 2.01
N GLY A 22 54.37 -16.03 1.04
CA GLY A 22 54.03 -16.53 -0.30
C GLY A 22 52.97 -15.78 -1.13
N GLN A 23 53.46 -15.03 -2.12
CA GLN A 23 52.90 -14.80 -3.47
C GLN A 23 51.71 -13.85 -3.72
N SER A 24 51.98 -13.02 -4.73
CA SER A 24 51.19 -11.97 -5.35
C SER A 24 49.87 -12.46 -5.95
N ALA A 25 48.80 -11.67 -5.75
CA ALA A 25 47.78 -11.45 -6.76
C ALA A 25 47.04 -10.13 -6.44
N GLU A 26 47.00 -9.24 -7.42
CA GLU A 26 46.13 -8.07 -7.45
C GLU A 26 44.66 -8.50 -7.31
N SER A 27 43.93 -7.87 -6.40
CA SER A 27 42.51 -7.62 -6.60
C SER A 27 42.09 -6.48 -5.68
N SER A 28 41.87 -5.33 -6.30
CA SER A 28 41.21 -4.17 -5.72
C SER A 28 39.77 -4.53 -5.34
N ALA A 29 39.55 -4.91 -4.09
CA ALA A 29 38.21 -4.92 -3.51
C ALA A 29 37.90 -3.50 -3.05
N ALA A 30 37.00 -2.84 -3.78
CA ALA A 30 36.37 -1.61 -3.35
C ALA A 30 35.60 -1.87 -2.05
N VAL A 31 36.00 -1.18 -0.98
CA VAL A 31 35.13 -0.97 0.19
C VAL A 31 34.01 -0.04 -0.27
N GLU A 32 32.92 -0.63 -0.77
CA GLU A 32 31.65 0.06 -0.94
C GLU A 32 31.18 0.49 0.45
N SER A 33 31.24 1.80 0.69
CA SER A 33 30.57 2.46 1.80
C SER A 33 29.07 2.23 1.67
N ALA A 34 28.55 1.25 2.38
CA ALA A 34 27.12 1.13 2.63
C ALA A 34 26.68 2.26 3.57
N SER A 35 26.56 3.48 3.03
CA SER A 35 25.72 4.52 3.62
C SER A 35 24.26 4.21 3.26
N GLY A 36 23.76 3.10 3.81
CA GLY A 36 22.33 2.81 3.83
C GLY A 36 21.68 3.63 4.93
N THR A 37 21.21 4.83 4.59
CA THR A 37 20.22 5.53 5.42
C THR A 37 19.02 4.60 5.57
N GLY A 38 18.77 4.21 6.83
CA GLY A 38 17.88 3.15 7.28
C GLY A 38 16.66 2.88 6.41
N ALA A 39 16.66 1.70 5.75
CA ALA A 39 15.41 1.02 5.46
C ALA A 39 14.66 0.82 6.79
N PRO A 40 13.34 1.10 6.84
CA PRO A 40 12.56 0.84 8.04
C PRO A 40 12.74 -0.64 8.45
N ALA A 41 12.94 -0.88 9.75
CA ALA A 41 12.90 -2.21 10.32
C ALA A 41 11.64 -2.94 9.81
N SER A 42 11.81 -4.17 9.33
CA SER A 42 10.85 -4.91 8.50
C SER A 42 9.40 -4.56 8.77
N ALA A 43 8.71 -3.92 7.83
CA ALA A 43 7.27 -3.78 7.97
C ALA A 43 6.61 -5.15 8.02
N ASP A 44 5.54 -5.20 8.81
CA ASP A 44 4.71 -6.38 8.96
C ASP A 44 4.09 -6.76 7.61
N GLU A 45 3.85 -8.06 7.45
CA GLU A 45 3.12 -8.55 6.29
C GLU A 45 1.67 -8.07 6.34
N CYS A 46 1.13 -7.71 5.17
CA CYS A 46 -0.25 -7.30 5.08
C CYS A 46 -1.17 -8.44 5.53
N PRO A 47 -2.14 -8.18 6.44
CA PRO A 47 -3.08 -9.19 6.85
C PRO A 47 -3.88 -9.76 5.68
N ALA A 48 -3.87 -11.07 5.57
CA ALA A 48 -4.67 -11.82 4.62
C ALA A 48 -5.81 -12.55 5.34
N ASN A 49 -6.82 -12.92 4.56
CA ASN A 49 -7.99 -13.70 4.92
C ASN A 49 -8.99 -12.97 5.84
N ALA A 50 -10.18 -13.56 5.93
CA ALA A 50 -11.19 -13.19 6.90
C ALA A 50 -10.77 -13.55 8.34
N PRO A 51 -11.16 -12.75 9.35
CA PRO A 51 -11.81 -11.46 9.23
C PRO A 51 -10.82 -10.34 8.84
N VAL A 52 -11.32 -9.29 8.20
CA VAL A 52 -10.51 -8.13 7.82
C VAL A 52 -9.95 -7.43 9.06
N ARG A 53 -8.65 -7.09 8.99
CA ARG A 53 -7.89 -6.50 10.10
C ARG A 53 -6.72 -5.66 9.58
N GLY A 54 -6.15 -4.85 10.46
CA GLY A 54 -4.99 -4.01 10.14
C GLY A 54 -5.37 -2.75 9.37
N LEU A 55 -4.39 -2.17 8.66
CA LEU A 55 -4.46 -0.81 8.09
C LEU A 55 -5.48 -0.63 6.94
N LEU A 56 -5.96 -1.74 6.35
CA LEU A 56 -6.96 -1.75 5.29
C LEU A 56 -8.38 -2.04 5.79
N LYS A 57 -8.57 -2.10 7.11
CA LYS A 57 -9.89 -2.12 7.74
C LYS A 57 -10.34 -0.68 7.98
N GLY A 58 -11.29 -0.22 7.18
CA GLY A 58 -11.99 1.05 7.37
C GLY A 58 -13.18 0.93 8.32
N ARG A 59 -14.11 1.89 8.23
CA ARG A 59 -15.37 1.85 8.98
C ARG A 59 -16.29 0.81 8.36
N LEU A 60 -17.10 0.16 9.20
CA LEU A 60 -18.00 -0.94 8.81
C LEU A 60 -19.47 -0.61 9.09
N GLU A 61 -19.81 0.66 9.26
CA GLU A 61 -21.13 1.10 9.77
C GLU A 61 -22.01 1.71 8.67
N GLY A 62 -21.56 1.66 7.41
CA GLY A 62 -22.28 2.20 6.26
C GLY A 62 -23.08 1.12 5.54
N ASP A 63 -24.25 1.50 5.03
CA ASP A 63 -25.11 0.65 4.19
C ASP A 63 -24.43 0.29 2.86
N ASP A 64 -23.57 1.17 2.33
CA ASP A 64 -22.81 0.91 1.11
C ASP A 64 -21.31 0.80 1.40
N GLY A 65 -20.68 -0.25 0.88
CA GLY A 65 -19.25 -0.47 1.08
C GLY A 65 -18.65 -1.50 0.16
N VAL A 66 -17.35 -1.68 0.29
CA VAL A 66 -16.56 -2.57 -0.54
C VAL A 66 -15.65 -3.43 0.32
N PHE A 67 -15.47 -4.67 -0.09
CA PHE A 67 -14.49 -5.57 0.52
C PHE A 67 -13.86 -6.52 -0.49
N GLY A 68 -12.70 -7.06 -0.16
CA GLY A 68 -12.02 -8.04 -0.99
C GLY A 68 -10.52 -8.06 -0.75
N HIS A 69 -9.77 -8.52 -1.74
CA HIS A 69 -8.31 -8.59 -1.65
C HIS A 69 -7.61 -7.65 -2.63
N VAL A 70 -6.49 -7.07 -2.20
CA VAL A 70 -5.45 -6.58 -3.11
C VAL A 70 -4.35 -7.63 -3.23
N TYR A 71 -4.24 -8.22 -4.41
CA TYR A 71 -3.22 -9.22 -4.76
C TYR A 71 -2.03 -8.58 -5.44
N ASN A 72 -0.85 -9.06 -5.06
CA ASN A 72 0.38 -8.79 -5.77
C ASN A 72 0.57 -9.85 -6.86
N SER A 73 0.17 -9.50 -8.09
CA SER A 73 0.40 -10.30 -9.30
C SER A 73 1.66 -9.85 -10.07
N THR A 74 2.52 -9.07 -9.43
CA THR A 74 3.79 -8.63 -10.02
C THR A 74 4.88 -9.69 -9.83
N GLY A 75 6.10 -9.38 -10.28
CA GLY A 75 7.31 -10.18 -10.02
C GLY A 75 8.01 -9.84 -8.69
N ASP A 76 7.62 -8.74 -8.05
CA ASP A 76 8.39 -8.10 -6.98
C ASP A 76 7.61 -8.01 -5.66
N THR A 77 8.27 -7.60 -4.59
CA THR A 77 7.57 -7.23 -3.34
C THR A 77 6.94 -5.85 -3.48
N LEU A 78 5.68 -5.73 -3.07
CA LEU A 78 4.96 -4.45 -3.05
C LEU A 78 4.72 -3.98 -1.61
N TRP A 79 4.33 -2.72 -1.50
CA TRP A 79 4.03 -2.05 -0.24
C TRP A 79 2.63 -1.44 -0.33
N VAL A 80 1.80 -1.71 0.68
CA VAL A 80 0.40 -1.27 0.70
C VAL A 80 0.18 -0.26 1.80
N TRP A 81 -0.43 0.86 1.44
CA TRP A 81 -0.62 2.02 2.30
C TRP A 81 -2.10 2.25 2.58
N SER A 82 -2.40 2.76 3.78
CA SER A 82 -3.74 3.17 4.19
C SER A 82 -4.01 4.59 3.75
N GLN A 83 -5.27 4.88 3.40
CA GLN A 83 -5.74 6.25 3.17
C GLN A 83 -5.75 7.09 4.45
N VAL A 84 -5.70 6.47 5.64
CA VAL A 84 -5.71 7.17 6.93
C VAL A 84 -4.35 7.83 7.17
N LYS A 85 -4.33 9.16 7.32
CA LYS A 85 -3.09 9.94 7.51
C LYS A 85 -2.24 9.46 8.67
N ASP A 86 -2.83 9.00 9.77
CA ASP A 86 -2.05 8.57 10.93
C ASP A 86 -1.46 7.16 10.77
N SER A 87 -1.88 6.40 9.76
CA SER A 87 -1.36 5.06 9.44
C SER A 87 -0.19 5.14 8.46
N GLN A 88 0.93 5.72 8.92
CA GLN A 88 2.11 6.02 8.10
C GLN A 88 3.00 4.82 7.76
N THR A 89 2.83 3.68 8.43
CA THR A 89 3.66 2.50 8.16
C THR A 89 2.94 1.58 7.16
N PRO A 90 3.45 1.42 5.93
CA PRO A 90 2.88 0.48 4.97
C PRO A 90 3.13 -0.95 5.45
N CYS A 91 2.30 -1.89 4.98
CA CYS A 91 2.56 -3.31 5.14
C CYS A 91 3.22 -3.89 3.88
N ARG A 92 3.99 -4.97 4.05
CA ARG A 92 4.65 -5.69 2.96
C ARG A 92 3.70 -6.70 2.32
N LEU A 93 3.59 -6.68 1.00
CA LEU A 93 2.82 -7.63 0.21
C LEU A 93 3.76 -8.43 -0.70
N ALA A 94 4.14 -9.63 -0.27
CA ALA A 94 5.01 -10.51 -1.03
C ALA A 94 4.35 -10.98 -2.34
N GLN A 95 5.19 -11.41 -3.29
CA GLN A 95 4.74 -11.92 -4.59
C GLN A 95 3.69 -13.02 -4.44
N GLY A 96 2.60 -12.92 -5.20
CA GLY A 96 1.51 -13.90 -5.22
C GLY A 96 0.65 -13.92 -3.95
N LYS A 97 0.86 -12.98 -3.02
CA LYS A 97 0.05 -12.83 -1.81
C LYS A 97 -1.04 -11.78 -1.99
N GLY A 98 -2.08 -11.86 -1.16
CA GLY A 98 -3.15 -10.89 -1.09
C GLY A 98 -3.29 -10.29 0.31
N ALA A 99 -3.73 -9.04 0.38
CA ALA A 99 -4.12 -8.36 1.62
C ALA A 99 -5.64 -8.11 1.61
N SER A 100 -6.32 -8.43 2.71
CA SER A 100 -7.76 -8.24 2.82
C SER A 100 -8.09 -6.80 3.21
N PHE A 101 -9.11 -6.23 2.59
CA PHE A 101 -9.63 -4.90 2.91
C PHE A 101 -11.15 -4.93 3.04
N ALA A 102 -11.67 -3.97 3.79
CA ALA A 102 -13.10 -3.67 3.89
C ALA A 102 -13.28 -2.25 4.41
N SER A 103 -14.13 -1.47 3.76
CA SER A 103 -14.54 -0.15 4.23
C SER A 103 -15.88 0.19 3.62
N ASP A 104 -16.67 0.95 4.36
CA ASP A 104 -17.77 1.68 3.77
C ASP A 104 -17.22 2.70 2.76
N SER A 105 -18.08 3.07 1.81
CA SER A 105 -17.74 4.06 0.80
C SER A 105 -17.79 5.48 1.39
N VAL A 106 -18.46 5.66 2.53
CA VAL A 106 -18.84 6.97 3.08
C VAL A 106 -17.78 7.48 4.05
N GLU A 107 -17.24 8.67 3.77
CA GLU A 107 -16.48 9.57 4.67
C GLU A 107 -15.53 8.93 5.72
N VAL A 108 -14.23 9.16 5.54
CA VAL A 108 -13.22 8.87 6.57
C VAL A 108 -13.32 9.89 7.70
N GLU A 109 -13.54 9.42 8.94
CA GLU A 109 -13.56 10.25 10.17
C GLU A 109 -12.20 10.93 10.47
N SER A 110 -11.12 10.48 9.83
CA SER A 110 -9.75 10.98 9.98
C SER A 110 -9.29 11.76 8.75
N GLU A 111 -8.28 12.61 8.91
CA GLU A 111 -7.62 13.25 7.76
C GLU A 111 -7.07 12.20 6.79
N ASP A 112 -7.25 12.46 5.49
CA ASP A 112 -6.72 11.62 4.42
C ASP A 112 -5.19 11.80 4.28
N ALA A 113 -4.50 10.72 3.93
CA ALA A 113 -3.08 10.75 3.64
C ALA A 113 -2.78 11.64 2.42
N ALA A 114 -1.59 12.23 2.36
CA ALA A 114 -1.22 13.21 1.32
C ALA A 114 -1.33 12.71 -0.13
N TRP A 115 -1.29 11.39 -0.32
CA TRP A 115 -1.42 10.75 -1.63
C TRP A 115 -2.87 10.56 -2.09
N VAL A 116 -3.83 10.61 -1.16
CA VAL A 116 -5.25 10.49 -1.49
C VAL A 116 -5.65 11.71 -2.31
N PRO A 117 -6.27 11.55 -3.50
CA PRO A 117 -6.68 12.69 -4.30
C PRO A 117 -7.57 13.66 -3.52
N PRO A 118 -7.30 14.98 -3.56
CA PRO A 118 -8.07 15.94 -2.81
C PRO A 118 -9.53 15.98 -3.29
N ARG A 119 -10.47 16.04 -2.33
CA ARG A 119 -11.92 15.96 -2.58
C ARG A 119 -12.48 17.08 -3.49
N GLN A 120 -11.71 18.12 -3.82
CA GLN A 120 -12.12 19.27 -4.63
C GLN A 120 -11.61 19.27 -6.08
N GLU A 121 -10.61 18.47 -6.47
CA GLU A 121 -10.00 18.50 -7.81
C GLU A 121 -10.74 17.65 -8.88
N ALA A 122 -11.92 17.17 -8.57
CA ALA A 122 -12.69 16.21 -9.37
C ALA A 122 -13.69 16.83 -10.38
N GLN A 123 -13.62 18.14 -10.65
CA GLN A 123 -14.75 18.92 -11.18
C GLN A 123 -14.95 19.00 -12.71
N SER A 124 -14.24 18.26 -13.57
CA SER A 124 -14.47 18.36 -15.02
C SER A 124 -15.13 17.13 -15.65
N GLU A 125 -16.39 17.35 -16.05
CA GLU A 125 -17.28 16.64 -16.98
C GLU A 125 -17.38 15.09 -16.86
N GLY A 126 -18.49 14.63 -16.25
CA GLY A 126 -18.84 13.22 -16.02
C GLY A 126 -19.16 12.88 -14.56
N ASP A 127 -19.53 13.89 -13.79
CA ASP A 127 -19.45 14.06 -12.34
C ASP A 127 -20.37 13.12 -11.52
N LEU A 128 -19.90 11.90 -11.23
CA LEU A 128 -20.49 11.01 -10.22
C LEU A 128 -19.49 10.79 -9.06
N ALA A 129 -19.78 11.44 -7.93
CA ALA A 129 -19.48 10.99 -6.56
C ALA A 129 -18.01 10.70 -6.18
N ARG A 130 -17.02 11.47 -6.65
CA ARG A 130 -15.59 11.28 -6.28
C ARG A 130 -15.20 11.65 -4.83
N LYS A 131 -16.15 11.89 -3.92
CA LYS A 131 -15.86 12.24 -2.52
C LYS A 131 -15.88 11.07 -1.54
N ASP A 132 -16.41 9.93 -1.98
CA ASP A 132 -16.77 8.78 -1.14
C ASP A 132 -16.15 7.50 -1.73
N ARG A 133 -14.81 7.48 -1.81
CA ARG A 133 -14.07 6.28 -2.26
C ARG A 133 -13.16 5.80 -1.15
N PHE A 134 -13.15 4.49 -0.92
CA PHE A 134 -12.08 3.84 -0.18
C PHE A 134 -10.85 3.70 -1.07
N TRP A 135 -9.76 4.32 -0.65
CA TRP A 135 -8.50 4.36 -1.38
C TRP A 135 -7.46 3.42 -0.79
N ILE A 136 -6.77 2.72 -1.68
CA ILE A 136 -5.62 1.88 -1.38
C ILE A 136 -4.47 2.33 -2.28
N LEU A 137 -3.30 2.60 -1.71
CA LEU A 137 -2.09 2.86 -2.51
C LEU A 137 -1.17 1.64 -2.45
N VAL A 138 -0.68 1.24 -3.62
CA VAL A 138 0.31 0.17 -3.77
C VAL A 138 1.54 0.71 -4.47
N THR A 139 2.72 0.52 -3.87
CA THR A 139 4.01 1.02 -4.38
C THR A 139 5.05 -0.08 -4.53
N GLY A 140 6.06 0.18 -5.36
CA GLY A 140 7.22 -0.71 -5.53
C GLY A 140 8.22 -0.69 -4.37
N SER A 141 8.22 0.35 -3.53
CA SER A 141 9.05 0.45 -2.32
C SER A 141 8.32 1.20 -1.19
N ALA A 142 8.87 1.16 0.03
CA ALA A 142 8.33 1.86 1.19
C ALA A 142 8.66 3.37 1.23
N GLU A 143 9.33 3.91 0.22
CA GLU A 143 9.80 5.30 0.21
C GLU A 143 8.68 6.28 -0.15
N ALA A 144 8.72 7.49 0.41
CA ALA A 144 7.72 8.53 0.13
C ALA A 144 7.65 8.97 -1.35
N THR A 145 8.74 8.76 -2.08
CA THR A 145 8.88 9.07 -3.51
C THR A 145 8.62 7.87 -4.42
N ALA A 146 8.34 6.69 -3.86
CA ALA A 146 8.14 5.49 -4.63
C ALA A 146 6.98 5.66 -5.62
N PRO A 147 7.12 5.21 -6.88
CA PRO A 147 6.00 5.18 -7.80
C PRO A 147 4.93 4.21 -7.27
N GLY A 148 3.68 4.59 -7.49
CA GLY A 148 2.55 3.82 -6.99
C GLY A 148 1.28 4.00 -7.78
N VAL A 149 0.39 3.03 -7.61
CA VAL A 149 -0.96 3.03 -8.11
C VAL A 149 -1.92 3.18 -6.94
N ALA A 150 -2.62 4.30 -6.90
CA ALA A 150 -3.74 4.52 -5.99
C ALA A 150 -5.01 4.00 -6.65
N VAL A 151 -5.70 3.08 -6.01
CA VAL A 151 -6.96 2.50 -6.45
C VAL A 151 -8.07 2.97 -5.52
N GLY A 152 -9.08 3.64 -6.08
CA GLY A 152 -10.26 4.11 -5.36
C GLY A 152 -11.45 3.24 -5.69
N LEU A 153 -12.14 2.74 -4.67
CA LEU A 153 -13.30 1.86 -4.78
C LEU A 153 -14.53 2.54 -4.18
N VAL A 154 -15.68 2.36 -4.81
CA VAL A 154 -16.96 2.85 -4.30
C VAL A 154 -18.05 1.85 -4.65
N ASP A 155 -18.93 1.63 -3.69
CA ASP A 155 -20.27 1.10 -3.91
C ASP A 155 -21.27 2.23 -3.64
N PRO A 156 -21.97 2.74 -4.66
CA PRO A 156 -22.93 3.82 -4.47
C PRO A 156 -24.36 3.30 -4.33
N LEU A 157 -25.13 3.89 -3.42
CA LEU A 157 -26.57 3.65 -3.22
C LEU A 157 -27.41 3.53 -4.52
N MET A 158 -27.06 4.32 -5.54
CA MET A 158 -27.76 4.36 -6.83
C MET A 158 -26.80 4.36 -8.02
N ALA A 159 -25.98 3.31 -8.17
CA ALA A 159 -25.35 2.94 -9.44
C ALA A 159 -24.73 1.54 -9.29
N ARG A 160 -23.84 1.17 -10.21
CA ARG A 160 -22.98 -0.01 -10.02
C ARG A 160 -21.74 0.42 -9.22
N PRO A 161 -21.15 -0.48 -8.41
CA PRO A 161 -19.83 -0.27 -7.85
C PRO A 161 -18.82 0.12 -8.93
N ASP A 162 -17.81 0.91 -8.60
CA ASP A 162 -16.83 1.40 -9.56
C ASP A 162 -15.42 1.44 -8.97
N ALA A 163 -14.43 1.21 -9.82
CA ALA A 163 -13.03 1.36 -9.49
C ALA A 163 -12.35 2.41 -10.37
N VAL A 164 -11.44 3.15 -9.75
CA VAL A 164 -10.57 4.11 -10.42
C VAL A 164 -9.12 3.83 -10.05
N SER A 165 -8.19 4.02 -11.00
CA SER A 165 -6.75 4.01 -10.70
C SER A 165 -6.09 5.31 -11.15
N ILE A 166 -5.19 5.82 -10.32
CA ILE A 166 -4.39 7.02 -10.61
C ILE A 166 -2.96 6.85 -10.08
N TYR A 167 -1.99 7.47 -10.75
CA TYR A 167 -0.62 7.50 -10.25
C TYR A 167 -0.52 8.38 -8.99
N ARG A 168 0.14 7.85 -7.96
CA ARG A 168 0.50 8.58 -6.75
C ARG A 168 1.79 8.04 -6.15
N SER A 169 2.61 8.92 -5.57
CA SER A 169 3.62 8.51 -4.59
C SER A 169 3.08 8.68 -3.16
N PRO A 170 3.59 7.97 -2.14
CA PRO A 170 3.09 8.11 -0.77
C PRO A 170 3.20 9.53 -0.20
N GLY A 171 4.20 10.29 -0.66
CA GLY A 171 4.38 11.70 -0.34
C GLY A 171 3.47 12.67 -1.10
N GLY A 172 2.53 12.18 -1.92
CA GLY A 172 1.59 13.02 -2.68
C GLY A 172 2.07 13.41 -4.10
N GLY A 173 3.15 12.82 -4.59
CA GLY A 173 3.65 13.10 -5.95
C GLY A 173 2.68 12.65 -7.04
N THR A 174 2.58 13.44 -8.11
CA THR A 174 1.72 13.18 -9.29
C THR A 174 2.55 13.23 -10.58
N CYS A 175 2.12 12.55 -11.64
CA CYS A 175 2.75 12.70 -12.96
C CYS A 175 2.31 14.01 -13.64
N ALA A 176 3.24 14.77 -14.23
CA ALA A 176 2.92 16.02 -14.91
C ALA A 176 2.23 15.81 -16.28
N SER A 177 2.59 14.75 -17.00
CA SER A 177 2.16 14.50 -18.39
C SER A 177 0.97 13.55 -18.53
N ASP A 178 0.65 12.77 -17.49
CA ASP A 178 -0.35 11.69 -17.52
C ASP A 178 -1.11 11.60 -16.19
N ASN A 179 -1.51 12.76 -15.61
CA ASN A 179 -2.37 12.81 -14.41
C ASN A 179 -3.82 12.42 -14.74
N VAL A 180 -4.01 11.37 -15.54
CA VAL A 180 -5.32 10.89 -15.96
C VAL A 180 -5.72 9.75 -15.03
N ALA A 181 -6.90 9.84 -14.45
CA ALA A 181 -7.51 8.74 -13.73
C ALA A 181 -8.16 7.78 -14.74
N LEU A 182 -7.96 6.48 -14.57
CA LEU A 182 -8.57 5.43 -15.39
C LEU A 182 -9.77 4.86 -14.63
N TYR A 183 -10.93 4.78 -15.27
CA TYR A 183 -12.19 4.36 -14.65
C TYR A 183 -12.69 3.06 -15.25
N THR A 184 -13.32 2.23 -14.42
CA THR A 184 -14.04 1.05 -14.91
C THR A 184 -15.38 1.40 -15.53
N GLY A 185 -16.01 2.51 -15.12
CA GLY A 185 -17.31 2.95 -15.64
C GLY A 185 -18.48 2.09 -15.10
N GLY A 186 -18.29 1.51 -13.92
CA GLY A 186 -19.23 0.58 -13.30
C GLY A 186 -18.87 -0.89 -13.51
N LEU A 187 -18.97 -1.64 -12.43
CA LEU A 187 -18.60 -3.04 -12.30
C LEU A 187 -19.87 -3.90 -12.24
N SER A 188 -19.97 -4.88 -13.12
CA SER A 188 -21.00 -5.92 -13.05
C SER A 188 -20.42 -7.17 -12.38
N GLU A 189 -21.25 -7.86 -11.61
CA GLU A 189 -20.87 -9.11 -10.96
C GLU A 189 -20.31 -10.14 -11.94
N ASN A 190 -19.33 -10.90 -11.46
CA ASN A 190 -18.64 -11.97 -12.20
C ASN A 190 -17.97 -11.47 -13.50
N ARG A 191 -17.46 -10.24 -13.48
CA ARG A 191 -16.73 -9.62 -14.59
C ARG A 191 -15.36 -9.10 -14.14
N GLU A 192 -14.49 -8.96 -15.13
CA GLU A 192 -13.14 -8.43 -14.96
C GLU A 192 -12.97 -7.17 -15.82
N TYR A 193 -12.26 -6.19 -15.27
CA TYR A 193 -12.01 -4.89 -15.88
C TYR A 193 -10.54 -4.55 -15.67
N ARG A 194 -9.84 -4.12 -16.72
CA ARG A 194 -8.42 -3.78 -16.60
C ARG A 194 -8.23 -2.28 -16.71
N LEU A 195 -7.70 -1.69 -15.64
CA LEU A 195 -7.24 -0.30 -15.60
C LEU A 195 -5.76 -0.29 -15.96
N LYS A 196 -5.44 0.13 -17.18
CA LYS A 196 -4.05 0.12 -17.70
C LYS A 196 -3.68 1.44 -18.35
N GLY A 197 -2.59 2.02 -17.90
CA GLY A 197 -1.99 3.23 -18.46
C GLY A 197 -0.48 3.25 -18.23
N ASN A 198 0.22 4.18 -18.88
CA ASN A 198 1.68 4.21 -18.81
C ASN A 198 2.15 4.60 -17.40
N SER A 199 1.56 5.65 -16.84
CA SER A 199 1.92 6.13 -15.51
C SER A 199 1.27 5.35 -14.38
N GLN A 200 0.03 4.88 -14.56
CA GLN A 200 -0.73 4.18 -13.51
C GLN A 200 -0.31 2.71 -13.39
N GLY A 201 0.34 2.14 -14.40
CA GLY A 201 0.63 0.71 -14.45
C GLY A 201 -0.58 -0.09 -14.91
N SER A 202 -0.79 -1.27 -14.32
CA SER A 202 -1.89 -2.17 -14.69
C SER A 202 -2.50 -2.81 -13.44
N VAL A 203 -3.81 -2.64 -13.28
CA VAL A 203 -4.60 -3.30 -12.24
C VAL A 203 -5.78 -4.01 -12.90
N LEU A 204 -5.88 -5.32 -12.70
CA LEU A 204 -7.06 -6.08 -13.05
C LEU A 204 -8.02 -6.07 -11.86
N VAL A 205 -9.22 -5.54 -12.08
CA VAL A 205 -10.31 -5.44 -11.11
C VAL A 205 -11.31 -6.54 -11.41
N LYS A 206 -11.62 -7.37 -10.42
CA LYS A 206 -12.63 -8.43 -10.53
C LYS A 206 -13.77 -8.14 -9.57
N ARG A 207 -14.97 -7.99 -10.11
CA ARG A 207 -16.20 -7.92 -9.31
C ARG A 207 -16.74 -9.34 -9.17
N LEU A 208 -16.80 -9.83 -7.95
CA LEU A 208 -17.36 -11.15 -7.63
C LEU A 208 -18.88 -11.01 -7.40
N ALA A 209 -19.58 -12.11 -7.15
CA ALA A 209 -20.98 -12.06 -6.74
C ALA A 209 -21.09 -11.64 -5.27
N ASP A 210 -22.13 -10.88 -4.94
CA ASP A 210 -22.45 -10.54 -3.56
C ASP A 210 -22.95 -11.77 -2.80
N SER A 211 -22.56 -11.83 -1.53
CA SER A 211 -23.00 -12.87 -0.61
C SER A 211 -22.87 -12.35 0.80
N LYS A 212 -24.02 -12.17 1.46
CA LYS A 212 -24.09 -11.85 2.88
C LYS A 212 -23.36 -12.86 3.74
N GLU A 213 -23.35 -14.14 3.35
CA GLU A 213 -22.63 -15.19 4.08
C GLU A 213 -21.12 -14.91 4.08
N ILE A 214 -20.58 -14.55 2.92
CA ILE A 214 -19.15 -14.20 2.78
C ILE A 214 -18.86 -12.88 3.47
N ALA A 215 -19.72 -11.86 3.31
CA ALA A 215 -19.55 -10.57 3.97
C ALA A 215 -19.47 -10.74 5.50
N ARG A 216 -20.38 -11.51 6.10
CA ARG A 216 -20.38 -11.81 7.54
C ARG A 216 -19.18 -12.63 8.00
N GLU A 217 -18.63 -13.50 7.15
CA GLU A 217 -17.38 -14.19 7.46
C GLU A 217 -16.21 -13.21 7.56
N TRP A 218 -16.17 -12.26 6.63
CA TRP A 218 -15.12 -11.24 6.53
C TRP A 218 -15.24 -10.15 7.59
N MET A 219 -16.46 -9.81 7.97
CA MET A 219 -16.81 -8.72 8.88
C MET A 219 -17.74 -9.26 9.99
N PRO A 220 -17.24 -10.17 10.84
CA PRO A 220 -18.07 -10.86 11.82
C PRO A 220 -18.70 -9.88 12.81
N GLY A 221 -20.01 -10.07 13.03
CA GLY A 221 -20.80 -9.23 13.93
C GLY A 221 -21.34 -7.95 13.28
N ASN A 222 -21.14 -7.75 11.97
CA ASN A 222 -21.65 -6.61 11.25
C ASN A 222 -22.67 -7.04 10.18
N THR A 223 -23.91 -6.59 10.31
CA THR A 223 -25.00 -6.92 9.38
C THR A 223 -25.22 -5.86 8.32
N ASP A 224 -24.69 -4.65 8.54
CA ASP A 224 -24.79 -3.54 7.60
C ASP A 224 -23.90 -3.77 6.37
N THR A 225 -23.03 -4.79 6.44
CA THR A 225 -22.14 -5.23 5.36
C THR A 225 -22.74 -6.29 4.42
N ASP A 226 -23.99 -6.71 4.64
CA ASP A 226 -24.57 -7.90 3.98
C ASP A 226 -24.70 -7.79 2.45
N ASP A 227 -24.79 -6.57 1.92
CA ASP A 227 -24.96 -6.21 0.52
C ASP A 227 -23.73 -5.52 -0.09
N TRP A 228 -22.66 -5.37 0.68
CA TRP A 228 -21.44 -4.72 0.20
C TRP A 228 -20.84 -5.42 -1.01
N ALA A 229 -20.34 -4.62 -1.95
CA ALA A 229 -19.71 -5.14 -3.16
C ALA A 229 -18.38 -5.85 -2.88
N ARG A 230 -18.29 -7.12 -3.31
CA ARG A 230 -17.04 -7.88 -3.29
C ARG A 230 -16.17 -7.61 -4.53
N ILE A 231 -15.03 -6.95 -4.32
CA ILE A 231 -14.10 -6.54 -5.39
C ILE A 231 -12.67 -6.99 -5.07
N ASP A 232 -12.08 -7.81 -5.95
CA ASP A 232 -10.68 -8.18 -5.87
C ASP A 232 -9.84 -7.35 -6.85
N LEU A 233 -8.69 -6.87 -6.39
CA LEU A 233 -7.70 -6.12 -7.15
C LEU A 233 -6.47 -6.99 -7.39
N TYR A 234 -5.97 -7.02 -8.62
CA TYR A 234 -4.73 -7.73 -8.98
C TYR A 234 -3.78 -6.71 -9.59
N VAL A 235 -2.77 -6.31 -8.82
CA VAL A 235 -1.74 -5.38 -9.29
C VAL A 235 -0.79 -6.16 -10.19
N GLU A 236 -0.82 -5.88 -11.49
CA GLU A 236 -0.03 -6.58 -12.52
C GLU A 236 1.28 -5.83 -12.81
N SER A 237 1.29 -4.50 -12.67
CA SER A 237 2.50 -3.68 -12.78
C SER A 237 2.33 -2.31 -12.12
N ILE A 238 3.41 -1.78 -11.54
CA ILE A 238 3.50 -0.38 -11.11
C ILE A 238 4.03 0.46 -12.28
N GLY A 239 3.34 1.53 -12.62
CA GLY A 239 3.79 2.47 -13.66
C GLY A 239 4.81 3.47 -13.13
N SER A 240 5.20 4.44 -13.96
CA SER A 240 6.17 5.47 -13.58
C SER A 240 5.86 6.83 -14.22
N CYS A 241 6.32 7.88 -13.53
CA CYS A 241 6.76 9.11 -14.18
C CYS A 241 8.29 9.16 -14.10
#